data_AF-A0A1T4XQ52-F1
#
_entry.id   AF-A0A1T4XQ52-F1
#
_cell.length_a   1.000
_cell.length_b   1.000
_cell.length_c   1.000
_cell.angle_alpha   90.00
_cell.angle_beta   90.00
_cell.angle_gamma   90.00
#
_symmetry.space_group_name_H-M   'P 1'
#
loop_
_entity.id
_entity.type
_entity.pdbx_description
1 polymer ?
#
loop_
_entity_poly.entity_id
_entity_poly.type
_entity_poly.pdbx_seq_one_letter_code
_entity_poly.pdbx_strand_id
1 'polypeptide(L)'
;MDKLNPYTASFVLATAFVFTQSFQTATAAGCQVLSKETLEKKADPYDQSIRSAAQKYGVKEDLVKAVITVESCFKKTARGSSGEKGLMQLMPATARRFNLKNGYSAWQNVHAGTKYLSYLLARYDGDLSRTVAAYNAGEGNVRPGGKIRNHYYVSKVMSAYGKFRGGKSTPRLLKAKAETLTTSSKKRGKTSLKLTQADISVLPWSEKVKHRTADASKVRTSGFKVKPGYTVYEVMRQTGVPVKRLIRLNKLTLPYHLQAGQTLRLK
;
A
#
# COMPACT_ATOMS: atom_id res chain seq x y z
N MET A 1 90.88 -4.02 16.44
CA MET A 1 89.66 -4.83 16.61
C MET A 1 88.89 -4.24 17.77
N ASP A 2 87.55 -4.23 17.68
CA ASP A 2 86.55 -3.58 18.56
C ASP A 2 86.39 -2.05 18.40
N LYS A 3 85.20 -1.44 18.39
CA LYS A 3 83.81 -1.78 17.99
C LYS A 3 83.01 -0.46 18.10
N LEU A 4 82.22 -0.14 17.06
CA LEU A 4 80.90 0.53 17.05
C LEU A 4 80.64 1.87 17.78
N ASN A 5 80.22 2.91 17.04
CA ASN A 5 78.85 3.48 17.10
C ASN A 5 78.61 4.61 16.06
N PRO A 6 77.73 4.48 15.06
CA PRO A 6 77.20 5.62 14.30
C PRO A 6 75.76 5.97 14.71
N TYR A 7 75.53 7.26 14.79
CA TYR A 7 74.32 7.95 15.21
C TYR A 7 73.07 7.62 14.36
N THR A 8 72.02 7.17 15.05
CA THR A 8 70.59 7.51 14.90
C THR A 8 70.07 7.93 13.52
N ALA A 9 69.48 7.00 12.78
CA ALA A 9 68.55 7.29 11.69
C ALA A 9 67.16 7.60 12.27
N SER A 10 66.67 8.84 12.08
CA SER A 10 65.32 9.24 12.43
C SER A 10 64.33 8.78 11.34
N PHE A 11 63.42 7.88 11.71
CA PHE A 11 62.29 7.47 10.88
C PHE A 11 61.25 8.60 10.81
N VAL A 12 61.02 9.17 9.63
CA VAL A 12 59.86 10.01 9.34
C VAL A 12 58.67 9.08 9.07
N LEU A 13 57.78 8.94 10.05
CA LEU A 13 56.49 8.25 9.84
C LEU A 13 55.57 9.16 9.02
N ALA A 14 55.46 8.88 7.72
CA ALA A 14 54.41 9.44 6.87
C ALA A 14 53.06 8.85 7.31
N THR A 15 52.23 9.67 7.94
CA THR A 15 50.86 9.31 8.30
C THR A 15 49.99 9.37 7.04
N ALA A 16 49.70 8.19 6.48
CA ALA A 16 48.73 8.06 5.40
C ALA A 16 47.34 8.45 5.93
N PHE A 17 46.85 9.62 5.51
CA PHE A 17 45.45 10.01 5.67
C PHE A 17 44.59 9.08 4.81
N VAL A 18 44.08 8.01 5.40
CA VAL A 18 43.08 7.14 4.77
C VAL A 18 41.78 7.96 4.67
N PHE A 19 41.56 8.57 3.52
CA PHE A 19 40.31 9.25 3.19
C PHE A 19 39.23 8.18 3.07
N THR A 20 38.54 7.91 4.18
CA THR A 20 37.40 7.00 4.22
C THR A 20 36.26 7.66 3.43
N GLN A 21 36.13 7.29 2.15
CA GLN A 21 34.92 7.63 1.41
C GLN A 21 33.76 6.97 2.14
N SER A 22 32.92 7.80 2.74
CA SER A 22 31.67 7.39 3.36
C SER A 22 30.78 6.83 2.25
N PHE A 23 30.70 5.51 2.15
CA PHE A 23 29.68 4.86 1.33
C PHE A 23 28.32 5.25 1.91
N GLN A 24 27.63 6.19 1.26
CA GLN A 24 26.26 6.55 1.59
C GLN A 24 25.40 5.29 1.40
N THR A 25 25.01 4.67 2.50
CA THR A 25 24.08 3.52 2.52
C THR A 25 22.67 4.01 2.19
N ALA A 26 22.39 4.22 0.90
CA ALA A 26 21.06 4.53 0.41
C ALA A 26 20.18 3.27 0.35
N THR A 27 19.87 2.68 1.52
CA THR A 27 19.01 1.49 1.61
C THR A 27 18.07 1.58 2.82
N ALA A 28 16.94 2.29 2.67
CA ALA A 28 15.73 2.10 3.50
C ALA A 28 14.54 3.00 3.13
N ALA A 29 14.76 4.12 2.42
CA ALA A 29 13.70 5.09 2.16
C ALA A 29 12.82 4.67 0.98
N GLY A 30 11.58 4.25 1.26
CA GLY A 30 10.59 3.93 0.22
C GLY A 30 10.29 5.13 -0.70
N CYS A 31 9.76 4.85 -1.90
CA CYS A 31 9.50 5.82 -2.97
C CYS A 31 8.68 7.06 -2.57
N GLN A 32 7.94 7.00 -1.47
CA GLN A 32 7.24 8.15 -0.91
C GLN A 32 8.14 9.32 -0.53
N VAL A 33 9.46 9.15 -0.41
CA VAL A 33 10.39 10.25 -0.12
C VAL A 33 10.69 11.12 -1.34
N LEU A 34 10.45 10.62 -2.56
CA LEU A 34 10.72 11.35 -3.80
C LEU A 34 9.91 12.65 -3.90
N SER A 35 10.39 13.59 -4.71
CA SER A 35 9.70 14.86 -4.98
C SER A 35 8.38 14.61 -5.71
N LYS A 36 7.46 15.59 -5.64
CA LYS A 36 6.19 15.51 -6.39
C LYS A 36 6.44 15.31 -7.89
N GLU A 37 7.33 16.10 -8.49
CA GLU A 37 7.62 16.03 -9.92
C GLU A 37 8.14 14.66 -10.34
N THR A 38 9.02 14.04 -9.56
CA THR A 38 9.49 12.68 -9.83
C THR A 38 8.36 11.65 -9.72
N LEU A 39 7.46 11.80 -8.74
CA LEU A 39 6.33 10.89 -8.57
C LEU A 39 5.29 11.03 -9.68
N GLU A 40 4.98 12.25 -10.13
CA GLU A 40 4.10 12.48 -11.29
C GLU A 40 4.70 11.88 -12.55
N LYS A 41 5.99 12.14 -12.82
CA LYS A 41 6.69 11.54 -13.97
C LYS A 41 6.66 10.00 -13.97
N LYS A 42 6.69 9.39 -12.79
CA LYS A 42 6.53 7.94 -12.64
C LYS A 42 5.09 7.47 -12.88
N ALA A 43 4.11 8.31 -12.59
CA ALA A 43 2.68 8.04 -12.80
C ALA A 43 2.24 8.21 -14.25
N ASP A 44 2.87 9.11 -15.03
CA ASP A 44 2.49 9.47 -16.40
C ASP A 44 2.16 8.27 -17.31
N PRO A 45 2.96 7.17 -17.36
CA PRO A 45 2.65 6.04 -18.23
C PRO A 45 1.36 5.28 -17.88
N TYR A 46 0.80 5.55 -16.70
CA TYR A 46 -0.37 4.87 -16.15
C TYR A 46 -1.54 5.82 -15.91
N ASP A 47 -1.41 7.10 -16.27
CA ASP A 47 -2.35 8.16 -15.93
C ASP A 47 -3.75 7.87 -16.49
N GLN A 48 -3.86 7.35 -17.71
CA GLN A 48 -5.13 6.90 -18.29
C GLN A 48 -5.80 5.78 -17.45
N SER A 49 -5.01 4.80 -17.00
CA SER A 49 -5.53 3.69 -16.17
C SER A 49 -5.96 4.20 -14.78
N ILE A 50 -5.20 5.13 -14.21
CA ILE A 50 -5.45 5.74 -12.90
C ILE A 50 -6.72 6.58 -12.97
N ARG A 51 -6.81 7.53 -13.90
CA ARG A 51 -7.97 8.39 -14.11
C ARG A 51 -9.24 7.58 -14.40
N SER A 52 -9.15 6.59 -15.30
CA SER A 52 -10.30 5.74 -15.63
C SER A 52 -10.79 4.95 -14.42
N ALA A 53 -9.89 4.34 -13.65
CA ALA A 53 -10.25 3.58 -12.45
C ALA A 53 -10.78 4.49 -11.33
N ALA A 54 -10.13 5.62 -11.09
CA ALA A 54 -10.52 6.63 -10.11
C ALA A 54 -11.96 7.12 -10.35
N GLN A 55 -12.25 7.54 -11.58
CA GLN A 55 -13.58 7.98 -12.01
C GLN A 55 -14.60 6.86 -11.87
N LYS A 56 -14.29 5.65 -12.36
CA LYS A 56 -15.22 4.51 -12.36
C LYS A 56 -15.63 4.06 -10.96
N TYR A 57 -14.74 4.17 -9.97
CA TYR A 57 -14.96 3.62 -8.63
C TYR A 57 -15.11 4.69 -7.54
N GLY A 58 -15.17 5.98 -7.91
CA GLY A 58 -15.38 7.09 -6.99
C GLY A 58 -14.20 7.29 -6.02
N VAL A 59 -12.97 7.05 -6.46
CA VAL A 59 -11.76 7.21 -5.64
C VAL A 59 -10.95 8.39 -6.18
N LYS A 60 -10.41 9.24 -5.30
CA LYS A 60 -9.53 10.34 -5.73
C LYS A 60 -8.26 9.79 -6.38
N GLU A 61 -7.91 10.31 -7.56
CA GLU A 61 -6.69 9.92 -8.30
C GLU A 61 -5.43 10.03 -7.44
N ASP A 62 -5.32 11.11 -6.67
CA ASP A 62 -4.22 11.33 -5.72
C ASP A 62 -4.04 10.15 -4.74
N LEU A 63 -5.13 9.53 -4.30
CA LEU A 63 -5.08 8.39 -3.37
C LEU A 63 -4.63 7.13 -4.09
N VAL A 64 -5.09 6.91 -5.33
CA VAL A 64 -4.64 5.80 -6.17
C VAL A 64 -3.13 5.92 -6.44
N LYS A 65 -2.66 7.11 -6.85
CA LYS A 65 -1.23 7.42 -7.04
C LYS A 65 -0.43 7.20 -5.76
N ALA A 66 -0.95 7.62 -4.60
CA ALA A 66 -0.30 7.44 -3.31
C ALA A 66 -0.14 5.96 -2.90
N VAL A 67 -1.18 5.14 -3.12
CA VAL A 67 -1.10 3.70 -2.87
C VAL A 67 -0.08 3.05 -3.81
N ILE A 68 -0.13 3.32 -5.12
CA ILE A 68 0.84 2.78 -6.08
C ILE A 68 2.29 3.17 -5.72
N THR A 69 2.49 4.39 -5.24
CA THR A 69 3.80 4.87 -4.77
C THR A 69 4.39 3.96 -3.70
N VAL A 70 3.60 3.59 -2.69
CA VAL A 70 4.05 2.77 -1.57
C VAL A 70 4.13 1.28 -1.94
N GLU A 71 3.22 0.80 -2.79
CA GLU A 71 3.15 -0.61 -3.17
C GLU A 71 4.27 -1.01 -4.14
N SER A 72 4.53 -0.22 -5.18
CA SER A 72 5.45 -0.64 -6.26
C SER A 72 6.40 0.45 -6.74
N CYS A 73 6.26 1.69 -6.27
CA CYS A 73 6.94 2.84 -6.87
C CYS A 73 6.72 2.91 -8.40
N PHE A 74 5.49 2.59 -8.83
CA PHE A 74 5.10 2.52 -10.24
C PHE A 74 5.85 1.46 -11.08
N LYS A 75 6.43 0.44 -10.44
CA LYS A 75 7.01 -0.71 -11.13
C LYS A 75 5.91 -1.70 -11.52
N LYS A 76 5.45 -1.63 -12.78
CA LYS A 76 4.40 -2.52 -13.34
C LYS A 76 4.71 -4.02 -13.18
N THR A 77 5.97 -4.41 -13.19
CA THR A 77 6.43 -5.80 -13.06
C THR A 77 6.78 -6.19 -11.62
N ALA A 78 6.45 -5.35 -10.63
CA ALA A 78 6.73 -5.65 -9.23
C ALA A 78 6.04 -6.95 -8.79
N ARG A 79 6.80 -7.77 -8.06
CA ARG A 79 6.31 -8.99 -7.42
C ARG A 79 6.89 -9.04 -6.02
N GLY A 80 6.01 -9.13 -5.02
CA GLY A 80 6.42 -9.30 -3.64
C GLY A 80 6.52 -10.76 -3.23
N SER A 81 7.06 -10.99 -2.03
CA SER A 81 7.35 -12.32 -1.49
C SER A 81 6.11 -13.12 -1.14
N SER A 82 4.97 -12.47 -0.88
CA SER A 82 3.70 -13.14 -0.57
C SER A 82 2.84 -13.39 -1.82
N GLY A 83 3.40 -13.12 -3.00
CA GLY A 83 2.76 -13.38 -4.30
C GLY A 83 1.92 -12.23 -4.86
N GLU A 84 1.94 -11.07 -4.21
CA GLU A 84 1.40 -9.81 -4.71
C GLU A 84 2.08 -9.38 -6.02
N LYS A 85 1.30 -8.80 -6.94
CA LYS A 85 1.76 -8.46 -8.30
C LYS A 85 1.28 -7.08 -8.74
N GLY A 86 2.13 -6.42 -9.52
CA GLY A 86 1.79 -5.21 -10.29
C GLY A 86 1.81 -3.91 -9.50
N LEU A 87 1.22 -2.88 -10.09
CA LEU A 87 1.30 -1.49 -9.58
C LEU A 87 0.74 -1.32 -8.17
N MET A 88 -0.39 -1.96 -7.88
CA MET A 88 -1.12 -1.89 -6.62
C MET A 88 -0.94 -3.13 -5.75
N GLN A 89 0.03 -4.00 -6.10
CA GLN A 89 0.45 -5.19 -5.35
C GLN A 89 -0.73 -6.00 -4.76
N LEU A 90 -1.67 -6.41 -5.62
CA LEU A 90 -2.81 -7.20 -5.16
C LEU A 90 -2.39 -8.63 -4.81
N MET A 91 -2.66 -9.02 -3.57
CA MET A 91 -2.55 -10.41 -3.12
C MET A 91 -3.41 -11.34 -3.98
N PRO A 92 -3.00 -12.61 -4.22
CA PRO A 92 -3.74 -13.52 -5.11
C PRO A 92 -5.23 -13.69 -4.76
N ALA A 93 -5.60 -13.69 -3.48
CA ALA A 93 -6.99 -13.78 -3.06
C ALA A 93 -7.81 -12.51 -3.41
N THR A 94 -7.21 -11.34 -3.18
CA THR A 94 -7.81 -10.05 -3.57
C THR A 94 -7.92 -9.95 -5.07
N ALA A 95 -6.90 -10.36 -5.82
CA ALA A 95 -6.91 -10.41 -7.27
C ALA A 95 -8.10 -11.24 -7.79
N ARG A 96 -8.33 -12.45 -7.25
CA ARG A 96 -9.50 -13.26 -7.60
C ARG A 96 -10.82 -12.57 -7.28
N ARG A 97 -10.98 -12.05 -6.06
CA ARG A 97 -12.22 -11.38 -5.63
C ARG A 97 -12.59 -10.17 -6.50
N PHE A 98 -11.58 -9.44 -6.98
CA PHE A 98 -11.77 -8.25 -7.82
C PHE A 98 -11.50 -8.52 -9.30
N ASN A 99 -11.56 -9.78 -9.74
CA ASN A 99 -11.49 -10.23 -11.13
C ASN A 99 -10.22 -9.76 -11.90
N LEU A 100 -9.08 -9.70 -11.21
CA LEU A 100 -7.78 -9.44 -11.81
C LEU A 100 -7.20 -10.75 -12.35
N LYS A 101 -7.16 -10.88 -13.68
CA LYS A 101 -6.59 -12.05 -14.37
C LYS A 101 -5.09 -11.90 -14.56
N ASN A 102 -4.65 -10.77 -15.12
CA ASN A 102 -3.23 -10.46 -15.33
C ASN A 102 -2.75 -9.36 -14.38
N GLY A 103 -2.07 -9.77 -13.30
CA GLY A 103 -1.53 -8.84 -12.30
C GLY A 103 -0.50 -7.84 -12.83
N TYR A 104 0.17 -8.11 -13.96
CA TYR A 104 1.13 -7.19 -14.58
C TYR A 104 0.52 -6.32 -15.67
N SER A 105 -0.77 -6.50 -16.01
CA SER A 105 -1.49 -5.53 -16.84
C SER A 105 -1.76 -4.29 -16.00
N ALA A 106 -1.17 -3.14 -16.37
CA ALA A 106 -1.38 -1.88 -15.65
C ALA A 106 -2.87 -1.54 -15.57
N TRP A 107 -3.58 -1.63 -16.69
CA TRP A 107 -5.02 -1.41 -16.77
C TRP A 107 -5.80 -2.30 -15.78
N GLN A 108 -5.64 -3.63 -15.88
CA GLN A 108 -6.38 -4.53 -15.00
C GLN A 108 -6.00 -4.35 -13.53
N ASN A 109 -4.71 -4.18 -13.23
CA ASN A 109 -4.20 -4.08 -11.86
C ASN A 109 -4.71 -2.81 -11.18
N VAL A 110 -4.62 -1.66 -11.86
CA VAL A 110 -5.10 -0.37 -11.33
C VAL A 110 -6.63 -0.39 -11.17
N HIS A 111 -7.38 -0.95 -12.12
CA HIS A 111 -8.83 -1.07 -11.96
C HIS A 111 -9.22 -1.99 -10.81
N ALA A 112 -8.60 -3.17 -10.67
CA ALA A 112 -8.92 -4.08 -9.58
C ALA A 112 -8.52 -3.52 -8.21
N GLY A 113 -7.34 -2.89 -8.11
CA GLY A 113 -6.85 -2.30 -6.87
C GLY A 113 -7.67 -1.09 -6.45
N THR A 114 -8.07 -0.24 -7.39
CA THR A 114 -8.95 0.91 -7.10
C THR A 114 -10.35 0.46 -6.72
N LYS A 115 -10.87 -0.61 -7.33
CA LYS A 115 -12.13 -1.23 -6.92
C LYS A 115 -12.06 -1.77 -5.49
N TYR A 116 -10.96 -2.42 -5.12
CA TYR A 116 -10.73 -2.86 -3.74
C TYR A 116 -10.65 -1.67 -2.78
N LEU A 117 -9.93 -0.61 -3.15
CA LEU A 117 -9.81 0.60 -2.35
C LEU A 117 -11.17 1.28 -2.13
N SER A 118 -12.02 1.36 -3.16
CA SER A 118 -13.40 1.85 -3.07
C SER A 118 -14.24 1.01 -2.10
N TYR A 119 -14.16 -0.33 -2.18
CA TYR A 119 -14.80 -1.23 -1.22
C TYR A 119 -14.37 -0.92 0.23
N LEU A 120 -13.08 -0.65 0.46
CA LEU A 120 -12.57 -0.31 1.79
C LEU A 120 -13.01 1.08 2.25
N LEU A 121 -13.10 2.07 1.36
CA LEU A 121 -13.63 3.40 1.70
C LEU A 121 -15.07 3.28 2.22
N ALA A 122 -15.91 2.53 1.52
CA ALA A 122 -17.28 2.27 1.94
C ALA A 122 -17.33 1.52 3.29
N ARG A 123 -16.49 0.51 3.48
CA ARG A 123 -16.43 -0.29 4.72
C ARG A 123 -16.07 0.54 5.96
N TYR A 124 -15.30 1.61 5.79
CA TYR A 124 -14.82 2.45 6.89
C TYR A 124 -15.38 3.87 6.83
N ASP A 125 -16.54 4.07 6.19
CA ASP A 125 -17.25 5.35 6.16
C ASP A 125 -16.37 6.53 5.72
N GLY A 126 -15.47 6.28 4.76
CA GLY A 126 -14.53 7.28 4.25
C GLY A 126 -13.30 7.58 5.12
N ASP A 127 -13.08 6.86 6.22
CA ASP A 127 -11.87 6.96 7.04
C ASP A 127 -10.64 6.49 6.26
N LEU A 128 -9.93 7.44 5.66
CA LEU A 128 -8.74 7.18 4.85
C LEU A 128 -7.66 6.42 5.59
N SER A 129 -7.41 6.75 6.86
CA SER A 129 -6.35 6.07 7.63
C SER A 129 -6.69 4.60 7.83
N ARG A 130 -7.95 4.29 8.11
CA ARG A 130 -8.40 2.91 8.31
C ARG A 130 -8.51 2.14 7.00
N THR A 131 -8.98 2.79 5.94
CA THR A 131 -8.99 2.24 4.58
C THR A 131 -7.58 1.83 4.14
N VAL A 132 -6.60 2.72 4.27
CA VAL A 132 -5.21 2.45 3.90
C VAL A 132 -4.60 1.37 4.80
N ALA A 133 -4.89 1.40 6.11
CA ALA A 133 -4.45 0.37 7.05
C ALA A 133 -4.97 -1.02 6.62
N ALA A 134 -6.25 -1.10 6.27
CA ALA A 134 -6.90 -2.33 5.83
C ALA A 134 -6.44 -2.79 4.44
N TYR A 135 -6.07 -1.86 3.56
CA TYR A 135 -5.52 -2.19 2.25
C TYR A 135 -4.25 -3.05 2.40
N ASN A 136 -3.34 -2.62 3.29
CA ASN A 136 -2.09 -3.32 3.58
C ASN A 136 -2.27 -4.57 4.44
N ALA A 137 -3.03 -4.47 5.53
CA ALA A 137 -3.15 -5.57 6.49
C ALA A 137 -4.22 -6.61 6.10
N GLY A 138 -5.06 -6.33 5.10
CA GLY A 138 -6.30 -7.04 4.84
C GLY A 138 -7.43 -6.55 5.76
N GLU A 139 -8.64 -6.47 5.21
CA GLU A 139 -9.81 -5.89 5.88
C GLU A 139 -10.33 -6.70 7.07
N GLY A 140 -9.89 -7.95 7.22
CA GLY A 140 -10.19 -8.79 8.39
C GLY A 140 -9.37 -8.42 9.63
N ASN A 141 -8.25 -7.73 9.46
CA ASN A 141 -7.33 -7.37 10.55
C ASN A 141 -7.57 -5.96 11.10
N VAL A 142 -8.44 -5.19 10.47
CA VAL A 142 -8.78 -3.83 10.87
C VAL A 142 -10.28 -3.77 11.14
N ARG A 143 -10.65 -3.58 12.41
CA ARG A 143 -12.05 -3.42 12.79
C ARG A 143 -12.48 -1.96 12.61
N PRO A 144 -13.70 -1.67 12.14
CA PRO A 144 -14.30 -0.35 12.28
C PRO A 144 -14.21 0.10 13.75
N GLY A 145 -13.75 1.34 13.99
CA GLY A 145 -13.48 1.87 15.33
C GLY A 145 -12.33 1.23 16.12
N GLY A 146 -11.73 0.13 15.65
CA GLY A 146 -10.67 -0.59 16.37
C GLY A 146 -9.25 -0.08 16.10
N LYS A 147 -8.29 -0.32 17.00
CA LYS A 147 -6.92 0.22 16.88
C LYS A 147 -6.24 -0.14 15.55
N ILE A 148 -5.67 0.86 14.86
CA ILE A 148 -4.78 0.67 13.71
C ILE A 148 -3.43 0.15 14.23
N ARG A 149 -2.85 -0.86 13.58
CA ARG A 149 -1.58 -1.47 14.02
C ARG A 149 -0.40 -1.08 13.13
N ASN A 150 -0.64 -0.87 11.84
CA ASN A 150 0.37 -0.58 10.83
C ASN A 150 0.50 0.92 10.53
N HIS A 151 0.65 1.75 11.57
CA HIS A 151 0.74 3.21 11.45
C HIS A 151 1.86 3.69 10.50
N TYR A 152 2.97 2.95 10.44
CA TYR A 152 4.07 3.27 9.52
C TYR A 152 3.64 3.20 8.06
N TYR A 153 2.93 2.14 7.66
CA TYR A 153 2.41 2.02 6.29
C TYR A 153 1.42 3.15 5.98
N VAL A 154 0.49 3.41 6.91
CA VAL A 154 -0.49 4.51 6.77
C VAL A 154 0.22 5.84 6.59
N SER A 155 1.24 6.15 7.40
CA SER A 155 2.02 7.37 7.31
C SER A 155 2.68 7.55 5.94
N LYS A 156 3.28 6.49 5.38
CA LYS A 156 3.89 6.53 4.04
C LYS A 156 2.87 6.90 2.95
N VAL A 157 1.70 6.26 2.96
CA VAL A 157 0.65 6.53 1.96
C VAL A 157 0.09 7.94 2.15
N MET A 158 -0.17 8.37 3.39
CA MET A 158 -0.68 9.72 3.65
C MET A 158 0.33 10.81 3.30
N SER A 159 1.63 10.56 3.47
CA SER A 159 2.70 11.45 3.00
C SER A 159 2.69 11.58 1.47
N ALA A 160 2.64 10.47 0.73
CA ALA A 160 2.52 10.49 -0.73
C ALA A 160 1.22 11.18 -1.18
N TYR A 161 0.10 10.92 -0.51
CA TYR A 161 -1.20 11.52 -0.79
C TYR A 161 -1.18 13.05 -0.64
N GLY A 162 -0.51 13.57 0.39
CA GLY A 162 -0.32 15.01 0.57
C GLY A 162 0.44 15.68 -0.58
N LYS A 163 1.43 15.00 -1.15
CA LYS A 163 2.21 15.50 -2.30
C LYS A 163 1.36 15.64 -3.56
N PHE A 164 0.54 14.63 -3.87
CA PHE A 164 -0.35 14.67 -5.03
C PHE A 164 -1.44 15.74 -4.88
N ARG A 165 -2.15 15.77 -3.73
CA ARG A 165 -3.19 16.78 -3.44
C ARG A 165 -2.69 18.22 -3.41
N GLY A 166 -1.43 18.42 -3.03
CA GLY A 166 -0.88 19.73 -2.66
C GLY A 166 -0.53 20.65 -3.82
N GLY A 167 -0.89 20.34 -5.08
CA GLY A 167 -0.54 21.23 -6.18
C GLY A 167 -1.61 21.31 -7.26
N LYS A 168 -2.15 22.52 -7.43
CA LYS A 168 -2.47 23.03 -8.77
C LYS A 168 -1.18 22.89 -9.58
N SER A 169 -1.10 21.91 -10.46
CA SER A 169 -0.13 21.91 -11.54
C SER A 169 -0.52 23.07 -12.45
N THR A 170 0.20 24.18 -12.36
CA THR A 170 0.28 25.10 -13.50
C THR A 170 0.78 24.26 -14.69
N PRO A 171 0.06 24.21 -15.82
CA PRO A 171 0.57 23.57 -17.01
C PRO A 171 1.88 24.27 -17.38
N ARG A 172 2.95 23.49 -17.59
CA ARG A 172 4.18 23.97 -18.19
C ARG A 172 3.90 24.30 -19.67
N LEU A 173 3.25 25.43 -19.91
CA LEU A 173 3.25 26.09 -21.22
C LEU A 173 4.55 26.88 -21.31
N LEU A 174 5.59 26.23 -21.85
CA LEU A 174 6.68 26.98 -22.45
C LEU A 174 6.16 27.61 -23.73
N LYS A 175 5.71 28.87 -23.65
CA LYS A 175 6.22 29.99 -24.46
C LYS A 175 5.38 31.27 -24.28
N ALA A 176 6.14 32.35 -24.10
CA ALA A 176 5.87 33.73 -24.48
C ALA A 176 5.01 34.63 -23.54
N LYS A 177 5.77 35.56 -22.92
CA LYS A 177 5.54 37.01 -22.81
C LYS A 177 4.43 37.56 -21.89
N ALA A 178 4.77 38.75 -21.38
CA ALA A 178 4.01 39.71 -20.57
C ALA A 178 3.92 39.31 -19.08
N GLU A 179 4.79 39.79 -18.19
CA GLU A 179 4.86 41.19 -17.73
C GLU A 179 3.49 41.86 -17.69
N THR A 180 3.00 42.05 -16.47
CA THR A 180 2.35 43.23 -15.87
C THR A 180 1.09 42.83 -15.09
N LEU A 181 0.86 43.55 -13.97
CA LEU A 181 -0.35 43.63 -13.13
C LEU A 181 -0.30 42.76 -11.86
N THR A 182 0.31 43.26 -10.78
CA THR A 182 -0.33 44.07 -9.72
C THR A 182 -1.37 43.31 -8.87
N THR A 183 -0.98 43.12 -7.60
CA THR A 183 -1.81 43.16 -6.37
C THR A 183 -3.24 42.61 -6.40
N SER A 184 -3.52 41.58 -5.58
CA SER A 184 -4.32 41.77 -4.35
C SER A 184 -4.58 40.45 -3.61
N SER A 185 -4.55 40.55 -2.29
CA SER A 185 -4.71 39.51 -1.29
C SER A 185 -6.20 39.26 -0.98
N LYS A 186 -6.69 38.01 -0.93
CA LYS A 186 -7.93 37.68 -0.19
C LYS A 186 -8.05 36.21 0.26
N LYS A 187 -7.83 36.02 1.56
CA LYS A 187 -8.54 35.18 2.56
C LYS A 187 -8.91 33.72 2.16
N ARG A 188 -8.12 32.75 2.66
CA ARG A 188 -8.42 31.31 2.70
C ARG A 188 -9.50 30.98 3.75
N GLY A 189 -10.67 30.53 3.30
CA GLY A 189 -11.63 29.78 4.11
C GLY A 189 -11.26 28.30 4.14
N LYS A 190 -11.18 27.70 5.33
CA LYS A 190 -10.99 26.26 5.53
C LYS A 190 -12.33 25.55 5.27
N THR A 191 -12.45 24.82 4.16
CA THR A 191 -13.59 23.92 3.93
C THR A 191 -13.12 22.47 3.99
N SER A 192 -13.44 21.80 5.10
CA SER A 192 -13.30 20.36 5.26
C SER A 192 -14.40 19.69 4.44
N LEU A 193 -14.03 19.07 3.32
CA LEU A 193 -14.96 18.25 2.53
C LEU A 193 -15.22 16.93 3.26
N LYS A 194 -16.24 16.93 4.12
CA LYS A 194 -16.91 15.70 4.57
C LYS A 194 -17.74 15.18 3.40
N LEU A 195 -17.41 13.97 2.93
CA LEU A 195 -18.31 13.21 2.06
C LEU A 195 -19.55 12.86 2.87
N THR A 196 -20.73 13.12 2.31
CA THR A 196 -22.00 12.91 3.01
C THR A 196 -22.55 11.52 2.74
N GLN A 197 -23.44 11.03 3.60
CA GLN A 197 -24.10 9.72 3.46
C GLN A 197 -24.83 9.56 2.11
N ALA A 198 -25.25 10.66 1.49
CA ALA A 198 -25.88 10.69 0.18
C ALA A 198 -24.90 10.32 -0.96
N ASP A 199 -23.62 10.70 -0.85
CA ASP A 199 -22.59 10.41 -1.87
C ASP A 199 -22.22 8.92 -1.93
N ILE A 200 -22.45 8.19 -0.84
CA ILE A 200 -22.21 6.74 -0.72
C ILE A 200 -23.39 5.93 -1.29
N SER A 201 -24.59 6.53 -1.33
CA SER A 201 -25.85 5.85 -1.69
C SER A 201 -26.04 5.58 -3.19
N VAL A 202 -25.19 6.14 -4.06
CA VAL A 202 -25.26 5.98 -5.53
C VAL A 202 -24.46 4.76 -6.04
N LEU A 203 -23.81 4.00 -5.15
CA LEU A 203 -23.01 2.85 -5.55
C LEU A 203 -23.89 1.57 -5.66
N PRO A 204 -23.89 0.88 -6.83
CA PRO A 204 -24.88 -0.15 -7.20
C PRO A 204 -24.80 -1.48 -6.44
N TRP A 205 -24.14 -1.52 -5.29
CA TRP A 205 -23.94 -2.74 -4.49
C TRP A 205 -24.01 -2.50 -2.98
N SER A 206 -24.65 -1.41 -2.54
CA SER A 206 -24.80 -1.01 -1.12
C SER A 206 -25.73 -1.91 -0.28
N GLU A 207 -26.06 -3.11 -0.76
CA GLU A 207 -26.91 -4.03 -0.04
C GLU A 207 -26.19 -4.52 1.23
N LYS A 208 -26.76 -4.17 2.39
CA LYS A 208 -26.21 -4.43 3.73
C LYS A 208 -25.95 -5.94 3.93
N VAL A 209 -24.71 -6.37 3.71
CA VAL A 209 -24.27 -7.70 4.15
C VAL A 209 -24.17 -7.69 5.68
N LYS A 210 -25.22 -8.21 6.35
CA LYS A 210 -25.19 -8.51 7.79
C LYS A 210 -24.08 -9.53 8.05
N HIS A 211 -22.92 -9.09 8.52
CA HIS A 211 -21.89 -9.98 9.07
C HIS A 211 -22.39 -10.58 10.39
N ARG A 212 -23.13 -11.70 10.33
CA ARG A 212 -23.35 -12.53 11.51
C ARG A 212 -22.01 -13.18 11.87
N THR A 213 -21.38 -12.73 12.95
CA THR A 213 -20.33 -13.50 13.60
C THR A 213 -20.99 -14.77 14.13
N ALA A 214 -20.74 -15.91 13.48
CA ALA A 214 -21.19 -17.19 14.01
C ALA A 214 -20.48 -17.41 15.37
N ASP A 215 -21.26 -17.75 16.39
CA ASP A 215 -20.73 -18.20 17.67
C ASP A 215 -19.88 -19.46 17.44
N ALA A 216 -18.58 -19.35 17.71
CA ALA A 216 -17.61 -20.40 17.45
C ALA A 216 -17.84 -21.66 18.31
N SER A 217 -18.75 -21.61 19.28
CA SER A 217 -19.23 -22.76 20.05
C SER A 217 -20.24 -23.64 19.28
N LYS A 218 -20.83 -23.14 18.18
CA LYS A 218 -21.87 -23.84 17.38
C LYS A 218 -21.37 -24.49 16.09
N VAL A 219 -20.06 -24.50 15.83
CA VAL A 219 -19.48 -25.14 14.64
C VAL A 219 -19.58 -26.67 14.78
N ARG A 220 -20.58 -27.26 14.10
CA ARG A 220 -20.90 -28.71 14.19
C ARG A 220 -19.81 -29.60 13.57
N THR A 221 -19.04 -29.09 12.61
CA THR A 221 -18.01 -29.85 11.88
C THR A 221 -16.62 -29.76 12.54
N SER A 222 -15.91 -30.88 12.62
CA SER A 222 -14.55 -30.96 13.19
C SER A 222 -13.46 -30.47 12.25
N GLY A 223 -13.71 -30.53 10.94
CA GLY A 223 -12.74 -30.21 9.91
C GLY A 223 -13.35 -29.51 8.69
N PHE A 224 -12.47 -28.90 7.89
CA PHE A 224 -12.82 -28.18 6.68
C PHE A 224 -11.83 -28.52 5.56
N LYS A 225 -12.33 -29.02 4.42
CA LYS A 225 -11.49 -29.36 3.27
C LYS A 225 -11.22 -28.13 2.41
N VAL A 226 -9.95 -27.77 2.29
CA VAL A 226 -9.48 -26.61 1.52
C VAL A 226 -9.62 -26.90 0.02
N LYS A 227 -10.33 -26.03 -0.71
CA LYS A 227 -10.41 -26.09 -2.17
C LYS A 227 -9.24 -25.31 -2.81
N PRO A 228 -8.86 -25.62 -4.06
CA PRO A 228 -7.87 -24.82 -4.78
C PRO A 228 -8.16 -23.31 -4.70
N GLY A 229 -7.15 -22.54 -4.30
CA GLY A 229 -7.25 -21.09 -4.16
C GLY A 229 -7.88 -20.56 -2.87
N TYR A 230 -8.21 -21.43 -1.90
CA TYR A 230 -8.67 -20.97 -0.59
C TYR A 230 -7.53 -20.39 0.25
N THR A 231 -7.87 -19.39 1.06
CA THR A 231 -6.97 -18.81 2.07
C THR A 231 -7.58 -18.98 3.44
N VAL A 232 -6.78 -18.78 4.50
CA VAL A 232 -7.27 -18.84 5.88
C VAL A 232 -8.46 -17.88 6.11
N TYR A 233 -8.50 -16.76 5.38
CA TYR A 233 -9.63 -15.82 5.41
C TYR A 233 -10.89 -16.36 4.74
N GLU A 234 -10.75 -17.13 3.65
CA GLU A 234 -11.89 -17.80 3.01
C GLU A 234 -12.49 -18.87 3.92
N VAL A 235 -11.62 -19.65 4.57
CA VAL A 235 -12.03 -20.65 5.56
C VAL A 235 -12.76 -19.98 6.73
N MET A 236 -12.23 -18.87 7.26
CA MET A 236 -12.91 -18.09 8.29
C MET A 236 -14.30 -17.62 7.83
N ARG A 237 -14.44 -17.12 6.60
CA ARG A 237 -15.75 -16.66 6.07
C ARG A 237 -16.77 -17.79 5.99
N GLN A 238 -16.36 -18.97 5.56
CA GLN A 238 -17.28 -20.11 5.36
C GLN A 238 -17.62 -20.82 6.67
N THR A 239 -16.68 -20.86 7.61
CA THR A 239 -16.83 -21.61 8.86
C THR A 239 -17.21 -20.74 10.05
N GLY A 240 -17.03 -19.42 9.95
CA GLY A 240 -17.12 -18.49 11.07
C GLY A 240 -15.96 -18.60 12.07
N VAL A 241 -15.03 -19.54 11.91
CA VAL A 241 -13.92 -19.75 12.83
C VAL A 241 -12.87 -18.64 12.65
N PRO A 242 -12.52 -17.88 13.71
CA PRO A 242 -11.56 -16.78 13.59
C PRO A 242 -10.20 -17.23 13.04
N VAL A 243 -9.58 -16.42 12.18
CA VAL A 243 -8.26 -16.71 11.56
C VAL A 243 -7.20 -17.07 12.59
N LYS A 244 -7.12 -16.34 13.71
CA LYS A 244 -6.17 -16.64 14.81
C LYS A 244 -6.37 -18.05 15.38
N ARG A 245 -7.63 -18.51 15.47
CA ARG A 245 -7.95 -19.87 15.93
C ARG A 245 -7.58 -20.91 14.88
N LEU A 246 -7.87 -20.67 13.60
CA LEU A 246 -7.46 -21.54 12.49
C LEU A 246 -5.93 -21.73 12.44
N ILE A 247 -5.16 -20.64 12.58
CA ILE A 247 -3.70 -20.67 12.61
C ILE A 247 -3.21 -21.53 13.78
N ARG A 248 -3.71 -21.26 15.00
CA ARG A 248 -3.30 -22.00 16.20
C ARG A 248 -3.64 -23.49 16.11
N LEU A 249 -4.85 -23.83 15.69
CA LEU A 249 -5.32 -25.22 15.60
C LEU A 249 -4.57 -26.04 14.54
N ASN A 250 -4.11 -25.38 13.48
CA ASN A 250 -3.49 -26.04 12.32
C ASN A 250 -1.99 -25.75 12.19
N LYS A 251 -1.39 -25.10 13.20
CA LYS A 251 0.03 -24.72 13.24
C LYS A 251 0.53 -24.05 11.95
N LEU A 252 -0.30 -23.19 11.36
CA LEU A 252 0.03 -22.54 10.09
C LEU A 252 1.18 -21.54 10.30
N THR A 253 2.25 -21.69 9.51
CA THR A 253 3.37 -20.75 9.48
C THR A 253 3.20 -19.75 8.36
N LEU A 254 3.77 -18.55 8.51
CA LEU A 254 3.77 -17.55 7.43
C LEU A 254 4.52 -18.12 6.21
N PRO A 255 4.00 -17.98 4.98
CA PRO A 255 2.86 -17.16 4.55
C PRO A 255 1.48 -17.88 4.56
N TYR A 256 1.07 -18.47 5.70
CA TYR A 256 -0.22 -19.14 5.98
C TYR A 256 -0.83 -19.88 4.79
N HIS A 257 0.03 -20.58 4.03
CA HIS A 257 -0.39 -21.24 2.81
C HIS A 257 -1.32 -22.41 3.16
N LEU A 258 -2.40 -22.51 2.39
CA LEU A 258 -3.28 -23.65 2.44
C LEU A 258 -3.12 -24.45 1.15
N GLN A 259 -2.95 -25.76 1.27
CA GLN A 259 -2.86 -26.66 0.13
C GLN A 259 -4.25 -27.14 -0.28
N ALA A 260 -4.49 -27.25 -1.58
CA ALA A 260 -5.73 -27.87 -2.06
C ALA A 260 -5.83 -29.31 -1.54
N GLY A 261 -6.99 -29.67 -0.98
CA GLY A 261 -7.22 -30.96 -0.34
C GLY A 261 -6.80 -31.04 1.13
N GLN A 262 -6.05 -30.05 1.65
CA GLN A 262 -5.70 -29.97 3.07
C GLN A 262 -6.97 -29.92 3.92
N THR A 263 -7.01 -30.68 5.01
CA THR A 263 -8.10 -30.61 5.97
C THR A 263 -7.68 -29.76 7.16
N LEU A 264 -8.42 -28.67 7.40
CA LEU A 264 -8.20 -27.77 8.53
C LEU A 264 -9.10 -28.14 9.70
N ARG A 265 -8.51 -28.22 10.89
CA ARG A 265 -9.19 -28.36 12.18
C ARG A 265 -9.93 -27.07 12.51
N LEU A 266 -11.21 -27.20 12.87
CA LEU A 266 -12.09 -26.09 13.24
C LEU A 266 -12.35 -26.00 14.75
N LYS A 267 -12.15 -27.11 15.48
CA LYS A 267 -12.26 -27.19 16.94
C LYS A 267 -11.01 -27.76 17.59
#